data_AF-S9U7X5-F1
#
_entry.id   AF-S9U7X5-F1
#
_cell.length_a   1.000
_cell.length_b   1.000
_cell.length_c   1.000
_cell.angle_alpha   90.00
_cell.angle_beta   90.00
_cell.angle_gamma   90.00
#
_symmetry.space_group_name_H-M   'P 1'
#
loop_
_entity.id
_entity.type
_entity.pdbx_description
1 polymer ?
#
loop_
_entity_poly.entity_id
_entity_poly.type
_entity_poly.pdbx_seq_one_letter_code
_entity_poly.pdbx_strand_id
1 'polypeptide(L)'
;MGDNASHPQLYNVPITALRTVGRDAEVMALWQNVLTGRHLQVLTGVDGVGKSTLAAEFCDCARRSQRFSCIQWFNGRHRLQSQVTHFFNSMRNRKEKDILLVLDDVPNVEEVTKLIPQHANLYTLVTTSQSDLKCDNQQHIVNTLPLSETTSVQILPELDRDPVIGEIFANLGQVPLLLHIASRLMESECASPTSLLSILQENQVMRDNTISISSALKILLDLSITHMEQEFPDARAQLAVLACFHLGDISDALVNAVVGEQSGAFSVLSADMGIFHLKWEDSAFALHASVAQVLRAPCTPQHLERAATCLASLWPKRWRGTGSHLAYNLVWHTYAVANHFAAFQVPLSPAMVVCMDKSASFLAHSEARDLEVAAEFWYRIHEQNAAAAETSKDAIRVGRECGRLLHYLRDARARGVLEKTYKWCTSYFGKVAPESSLVLGCLAPYLEAAPEMVDLLSESVAALLECANNPEGVYSKEEKQMALETAFVLTMCKGQMMKEMKMDVPDALWDSLQALDQQIKLLRR
;
A
#
# COMPACT_ATOMS: atom_id res chain seq x y z
N MET A 1 -1.10 -11.25 44.21
CA MET A 1 -1.79 -10.44 43.19
C MET A 1 -0.89 -10.46 41.97
N GLY A 2 -1.23 -11.29 40.98
CA GLY A 2 -0.39 -11.51 39.80
C GLY A 2 -0.48 -10.30 38.86
N ASP A 3 0.68 -9.81 38.44
CA ASP A 3 0.77 -8.87 37.33
C ASP A 3 0.13 -9.51 36.10
N ASN A 4 -0.97 -8.91 35.62
CA ASN A 4 -1.49 -9.12 34.28
C ASN A 4 -0.44 -8.61 33.27
N ALA A 5 0.58 -9.41 33.00
CA ALA A 5 1.49 -9.15 31.89
C ALA A 5 0.68 -9.26 30.60
N SER A 6 0.37 -8.11 30.01
CA SER A 6 -0.24 -7.99 28.69
C SER A 6 0.52 -8.89 27.72
N HIS A 7 -0.20 -9.80 27.03
CA HIS A 7 0.38 -10.62 25.96
C HIS A 7 1.17 -9.73 24.98
N PRO A 8 2.23 -10.25 24.32
CA PRO A 8 2.99 -9.48 23.33
C PRO A 8 2.01 -8.93 22.30
N GLN A 9 2.04 -7.62 22.06
CA GLN A 9 1.19 -7.00 21.05
C GLN A 9 1.61 -7.56 19.68
N LEU A 10 0.69 -8.30 19.05
CA LEU A 10 0.82 -8.69 17.65
C LEU A 10 0.28 -7.56 16.79
N TYR A 11 1.04 -7.15 15.79
CA TYR A 11 0.60 -6.18 14.81
C TYR A 11 0.73 -6.75 13.40
N ASN A 12 -0.39 -6.83 12.69
CA ASN A 12 -0.48 -7.09 11.24
C ASN A 12 -0.02 -8.48 10.76
N VAL A 13 0.00 -9.51 11.61
CA VAL A 13 0.37 -10.88 11.18
C VAL A 13 -0.72 -11.41 10.23
N PRO A 14 -0.39 -11.80 8.98
CA PRO A 14 -1.35 -12.37 8.06
C PRO A 14 -1.78 -13.74 8.56
N ILE A 15 -3.05 -14.05 8.35
CA ILE A 15 -3.64 -15.28 8.85
C ILE A 15 -3.46 -16.34 7.80
N THR A 16 -2.80 -17.41 8.20
CA THR A 16 -2.58 -18.56 7.32
C THR A 16 -3.62 -19.61 7.65
N ALA A 17 -4.56 -19.80 6.71
CA ALA A 17 -5.71 -20.69 6.82
C ALA A 17 -5.36 -22.20 6.99
N LEU A 18 -4.08 -22.56 6.91
CA LEU A 18 -3.62 -23.94 7.06
C LEU A 18 -2.71 -24.04 8.28
N ARG A 19 -2.98 -25.03 9.15
CA ARG A 19 -1.98 -25.51 10.10
C ARG A 19 -0.69 -25.81 9.34
N THR A 20 0.45 -25.38 9.86
CA THR A 20 1.77 -25.76 9.36
C THR A 20 2.03 -27.24 9.63
N VAL A 21 1.47 -28.12 8.81
CA VAL A 21 1.67 -29.57 8.91
C VAL A 21 3.07 -29.93 8.41
N GLY A 22 3.84 -30.65 9.24
CA GLY A 22 5.15 -31.20 8.91
C GLY A 22 6.24 -30.17 8.58
N ARG A 23 6.14 -28.96 9.15
CA ARG A 23 7.13 -27.88 9.03
C ARG A 23 7.91 -27.62 10.33
N ASP A 24 7.87 -28.57 11.26
CA ASP A 24 8.47 -28.41 12.60
C ASP A 24 9.99 -28.21 12.51
N ALA A 25 10.64 -28.87 11.56
CA ALA A 25 12.09 -28.76 11.37
C ALA A 25 12.50 -27.32 11.01
N GLU A 26 11.77 -26.67 10.10
CA GLU A 26 12.03 -25.29 9.71
C GLU A 26 11.71 -24.31 10.84
N VAL A 27 10.60 -24.49 11.57
CA VAL A 27 10.28 -23.68 12.76
C VAL A 27 11.37 -23.82 13.83
N MET A 28 11.84 -25.05 14.08
CA MET A 28 12.93 -25.31 15.01
C MET A 28 14.25 -24.69 14.54
N ALA A 29 14.55 -24.71 13.24
CA ALA A 29 15.73 -24.04 12.69
C ALA A 29 15.68 -22.52 12.94
N LEU A 30 14.51 -21.89 12.75
CA LEU A 30 14.30 -20.47 13.06
C LEU A 30 14.55 -20.17 14.55
N TRP A 31 14.08 -21.05 15.44
CA TRP A 31 14.33 -20.93 16.88
C TRP A 31 15.79 -21.12 17.26
N GLN A 32 16.44 -22.15 16.73
CA GLN A 32 17.87 -22.38 16.96
C GLN A 32 18.70 -21.17 16.53
N ASN A 33 18.31 -20.52 15.44
CA ASN A 33 18.96 -19.29 15.00
C ASN A 33 18.79 -18.15 16.01
N VAL A 34 17.57 -17.89 16.49
CA VAL A 34 17.34 -16.87 17.53
C VAL A 34 18.15 -17.17 18.79
N LEU A 35 18.15 -18.43 19.24
CA LEU A 35 18.84 -18.85 20.46
C LEU A 35 20.37 -18.79 20.35
N THR A 36 20.91 -18.90 19.14
CA THR A 36 22.35 -18.74 18.87
C THR A 36 22.76 -17.28 18.66
N GLY A 37 21.84 -16.33 18.84
CA GLY A 37 22.11 -14.89 18.73
C GLY A 37 22.07 -14.36 17.29
N ARG A 38 21.43 -15.07 16.36
CA ARG A 38 21.31 -14.64 14.96
C ARG A 38 20.15 -13.66 14.81
N HIS A 39 20.47 -12.44 14.40
CA HIS A 39 19.51 -11.32 14.35
C HIS A 39 18.78 -11.21 13.01
N LEU A 40 19.33 -11.71 11.91
CA LEU A 40 18.70 -11.69 10.60
C LEU A 40 18.54 -13.11 10.05
N GLN A 41 17.30 -13.44 9.73
CA GLN A 41 16.92 -14.74 9.18
C GLN A 41 16.11 -14.54 7.91
N VAL A 42 16.35 -15.37 6.90
CA VAL A 42 15.70 -15.27 5.60
C VAL A 42 15.10 -16.62 5.24
N LEU A 43 13.78 -16.63 5.08
CA LEU A 43 13.02 -17.73 4.50
C LEU A 43 12.96 -17.54 2.98
N THR A 44 13.59 -18.46 2.25
CA THR A 44 13.58 -18.46 0.79
C THR A 44 12.93 -19.72 0.25
N GLY A 45 12.36 -19.62 -0.95
CA GLY A 45 11.70 -20.72 -1.64
C GLY A 45 10.76 -20.21 -2.72
N VAL A 46 10.26 -21.11 -3.55
CA VAL A 46 9.31 -20.79 -4.62
C VAL A 46 8.00 -20.21 -4.07
N ASP A 47 7.24 -19.53 -4.90
CA ASP A 47 5.94 -18.97 -4.50
C ASP A 47 4.94 -20.07 -4.15
N GLY A 48 4.06 -19.82 -3.17
CA GLY A 48 3.09 -20.82 -2.71
C GLY A 48 3.67 -21.98 -1.88
N VAL A 49 4.99 -22.03 -1.64
CA VAL A 49 5.63 -23.08 -0.84
C VAL A 49 5.33 -23.01 0.68
N GLY A 50 4.71 -21.93 1.13
CA GLY A 50 4.30 -21.73 2.53
C GLY A 50 5.28 -20.90 3.39
N LYS A 51 6.09 -20.01 2.78
CA LYS A 51 7.03 -19.14 3.51
C LYS A 51 6.33 -18.26 4.54
N SER A 52 5.27 -17.55 4.13
CA SER A 52 4.50 -16.66 5.01
C SER A 52 3.74 -17.46 6.09
N THR A 53 3.25 -18.66 5.76
CA THR A 53 2.66 -19.61 6.73
C THR A 53 3.66 -20.03 7.80
N LEU A 54 4.88 -20.38 7.39
CA LEU A 54 5.95 -20.75 8.29
C LEU A 54 6.37 -19.58 9.19
N ALA A 55 6.46 -18.37 8.64
CA ALA A 55 6.75 -17.15 9.40
C ALA A 55 5.64 -16.83 10.40
N ALA A 56 4.39 -17.01 10.03
CA ALA A 56 3.24 -16.82 10.92
C ALA A 56 3.23 -17.83 12.07
N GLU A 57 3.46 -19.12 11.82
CA GLU A 57 3.58 -20.14 12.87
C GLU A 57 4.74 -19.84 13.82
N PHE A 58 5.90 -19.43 13.27
CA PHE A 58 7.03 -19.02 14.09
C PHE A 58 6.66 -17.83 14.99
N CYS A 59 5.93 -16.84 14.48
CA CYS A 59 5.46 -15.71 15.26
C CYS A 59 4.48 -16.11 16.36
N ASP A 60 3.57 -17.06 16.09
CA ASP A 60 2.64 -17.53 17.11
C ASP A 60 3.37 -18.33 18.22
N CYS A 61 4.32 -19.18 17.85
CA CYS A 61 5.22 -19.83 18.81
C CYS A 61 6.02 -18.80 19.62
N ALA A 62 6.55 -17.77 18.96
CA ALA A 62 7.30 -16.68 19.57
C ALA A 62 6.45 -15.90 20.58
N ARG A 63 5.20 -15.60 20.24
CA ARG A 63 4.24 -14.98 21.14
C ARG A 63 3.97 -15.84 22.37
N ARG A 64 3.73 -17.14 22.19
CA ARG A 64 3.48 -18.10 23.29
C ARG A 64 4.68 -18.22 24.23
N SER A 65 5.91 -18.13 23.69
CA SER A 65 7.15 -18.21 24.47
C SER A 65 7.46 -16.97 25.31
N GLN A 66 6.84 -15.82 25.01
CA GLN A 66 7.16 -14.51 25.59
C GLN A 66 8.64 -14.08 25.42
N ARG A 67 9.37 -14.69 24.47
CA ARG A 67 10.76 -14.31 24.15
C ARG A 67 10.87 -12.86 23.68
N PHE A 68 9.88 -12.40 22.90
CA PHE A 68 9.82 -11.06 22.33
C PHE A 68 8.71 -10.27 23.02
N SER A 69 8.98 -9.01 23.33
CA SER A 69 7.98 -8.11 23.90
C SER A 69 7.14 -7.41 22.83
N CYS A 70 7.62 -7.38 21.59
CA CYS A 70 6.91 -6.84 20.44
C CYS A 70 7.18 -7.68 19.17
N ILE A 71 6.12 -8.00 18.42
CA ILE A 71 6.20 -8.65 17.11
C ILE A 71 5.44 -7.77 16.11
N GLN A 72 6.14 -7.29 15.08
CA GLN A 72 5.58 -6.41 14.07
C GLN A 72 5.76 -7.00 12.68
N TRP A 73 4.66 -7.15 11.95
CA TRP A 73 4.68 -7.61 10.57
C TRP A 73 4.56 -6.43 9.59
N PHE A 74 5.35 -6.48 8.52
CA PHE A 74 5.34 -5.55 7.41
C PHE A 74 5.28 -6.28 6.07
N ASN A 75 4.60 -5.68 5.10
CA ASN A 75 4.66 -6.12 3.72
C ASN A 75 5.89 -5.49 3.05
N GLY A 76 6.83 -6.33 2.63
CA GLY A 76 8.11 -5.98 2.03
C GLY A 76 8.03 -5.29 0.67
N ARG A 77 6.90 -5.36 -0.04
CA ARG A 77 6.72 -4.73 -1.35
C ARG A 77 6.23 -3.28 -1.29
N HIS A 78 5.78 -2.81 -0.12
CA HIS A 78 5.00 -1.56 -0.05
C HIS A 78 5.56 -0.56 0.96
N ARG A 79 6.32 0.44 0.44
CA ARG A 79 6.75 1.64 1.19
C ARG A 79 7.37 1.29 2.56
N LEU A 80 8.12 0.18 2.59
CA LEU A 80 8.62 -0.43 3.82
C LEU A 80 9.41 0.57 4.68
N GLN A 81 10.20 1.44 4.04
CA GLN A 81 10.99 2.46 4.73
C GLN A 81 10.13 3.40 5.60
N SER A 82 8.99 3.88 5.09
CA SER A 82 8.13 4.80 5.86
C SER A 82 7.47 4.06 7.02
N GLN A 83 7.01 2.82 6.80
CA GLN A 83 6.41 1.97 7.82
C GLN A 83 7.39 1.64 8.95
N VAL A 84 8.61 1.23 8.59
CA VAL A 84 9.70 0.94 9.52
C VAL A 84 10.09 2.20 10.31
N THR A 85 10.25 3.34 9.64
CA THR A 85 10.60 4.62 10.29
C THR A 85 9.52 5.05 11.27
N HIS A 86 8.25 4.97 10.87
CA HIS A 86 7.12 5.29 11.73
C HIS A 86 7.06 4.36 12.95
N PHE A 87 7.27 3.06 12.76
CA PHE A 87 7.35 2.11 13.84
C PHE A 87 8.45 2.47 14.84
N PHE A 88 9.69 2.70 14.40
CA PHE A 88 10.75 3.09 15.34
C PHE A 88 10.49 4.43 16.04
N ASN A 89 9.85 5.38 15.36
CA ASN A 89 9.42 6.63 15.98
C ASN A 89 8.33 6.43 17.04
N SER A 90 7.35 5.55 16.81
CA SER A 90 6.31 5.23 17.79
C SER A 90 6.84 4.40 18.96
N MET A 91 7.94 3.67 18.74
CA MET A 91 8.64 2.90 19.77
C MET A 91 9.59 3.74 20.62
N ARG A 92 9.81 5.01 20.25
CA ARG A 92 10.67 5.92 21.00
C ARG A 92 10.17 6.05 22.45
N ASN A 93 11.04 5.75 23.42
CA ASN A 93 10.79 5.72 24.86
C ASN A 93 10.02 4.50 25.39
N ARG A 94 9.65 3.52 24.54
CA ARG A 94 9.11 2.23 25.02
C ARG A 94 10.26 1.35 25.49
N LYS A 95 10.11 0.70 26.65
CA LYS A 95 11.12 -0.22 27.23
C LYS A 95 10.88 -1.65 26.76
N GLU A 96 10.92 -1.85 25.45
CA GLU A 96 10.84 -3.20 24.89
C GLU A 96 12.14 -3.95 25.13
N LYS A 97 12.05 -5.26 25.42
CA LYS A 97 13.23 -6.11 25.61
C LYS A 97 13.78 -6.50 24.24
N ASP A 98 13.15 -7.48 23.61
CA ASP A 98 13.48 -8.00 22.30
C ASP A 98 12.31 -7.81 21.33
N ILE A 99 12.61 -7.33 20.13
CA ILE A 99 11.64 -7.01 19.10
C ILE A 99 11.87 -7.96 17.92
N LEU A 100 10.79 -8.56 17.41
CA LEU A 100 10.79 -9.33 16.17
C LEU A 100 10.08 -8.54 15.07
N LEU A 101 10.80 -8.23 13.99
CA LEU A 101 10.24 -7.68 12.77
C LEU A 101 10.08 -8.80 11.74
N VAL A 102 8.91 -8.88 11.11
CA VAL A 102 8.70 -9.75 9.96
C VAL A 102 8.51 -8.90 8.72
N LEU A 103 9.34 -9.14 7.71
CA LEU A 103 9.31 -8.45 6.42
C LEU A 103 8.90 -9.48 5.38
N ASP A 104 7.61 -9.52 5.06
CA ASP A 104 7.02 -10.55 4.22
C ASP A 104 7.01 -10.15 2.74
N ASP A 105 7.34 -11.09 1.86
CA ASP A 105 7.32 -10.93 0.41
C ASP A 105 8.31 -9.85 -0.10
N VAL A 106 9.52 -9.86 0.45
CA VAL A 106 10.59 -8.91 0.09
C VAL A 106 11.20 -9.26 -1.27
N PRO A 107 11.20 -8.33 -2.25
CA PRO A 107 11.78 -8.55 -3.58
C PRO A 107 13.31 -8.51 -3.59
N ASN A 108 13.91 -7.67 -2.73
CA ASN A 108 15.36 -7.52 -2.60
C ASN A 108 15.75 -7.44 -1.11
N VAL A 109 16.39 -8.50 -0.62
CA VAL A 109 16.77 -8.62 0.80
C VAL A 109 17.84 -7.58 1.20
N GLU A 110 18.79 -7.29 0.31
CA GLU A 110 19.89 -6.36 0.61
C GLU A 110 19.42 -4.92 0.76
N GLU A 111 18.45 -4.49 -0.07
CA GLU A 111 17.88 -3.15 0.02
C GLU A 111 17.08 -2.99 1.31
N VAL A 112 16.30 -4.00 1.67
CA VAL A 112 15.42 -3.95 2.84
C VAL A 112 16.21 -4.02 4.15
N THR A 113 17.25 -4.84 4.22
CA THR A 113 18.08 -4.96 5.44
C THR A 113 18.81 -3.65 5.76
N LYS A 114 19.15 -2.83 4.76
CA LYS A 114 19.72 -1.47 4.96
C LYS A 114 18.74 -0.50 5.64
N LEU A 115 17.44 -0.75 5.57
CA LEU A 115 16.42 0.08 6.22
C LEU A 115 16.28 -0.23 7.72
N ILE A 116 16.74 -1.40 8.15
CA ILE A 116 16.59 -1.88 9.52
C ILE A 116 17.83 -1.47 10.34
N PRO A 117 17.66 -0.73 11.45
CA PRO A 117 18.79 -0.34 12.29
C PRO A 117 19.41 -1.57 12.96
N GLN A 118 20.74 -1.66 12.99
CA GLN A 118 21.43 -2.72 13.70
C GLN A 118 21.32 -2.50 15.21
N HIS A 119 20.70 -3.44 15.92
CA HIS A 119 20.53 -3.38 17.37
C HIS A 119 20.54 -4.79 17.99
N ALA A 120 21.19 -4.95 19.15
CA ALA A 120 21.37 -6.25 19.81
C ALA A 120 20.07 -6.92 20.28
N ASN A 121 18.98 -6.17 20.37
CA ASN A 121 17.67 -6.71 20.75
C ASN A 121 16.66 -6.73 19.60
N LEU A 122 17.11 -6.47 18.37
CA LEU A 122 16.27 -6.48 17.19
C LEU A 122 16.51 -7.75 16.39
N TYR A 123 15.45 -8.49 16.14
CA TYR A 123 15.46 -9.69 15.32
C TYR A 123 14.58 -9.44 14.10
N THR A 124 15.03 -9.88 12.93
CA THR A 124 14.35 -9.68 11.66
C THR A 124 14.20 -11.02 10.95
N LEU A 125 12.97 -11.36 10.58
CA LEU A 125 12.62 -12.48 9.73
C LEU A 125 12.15 -11.92 8.38
N VAL A 126 12.81 -12.33 7.31
CA VAL A 126 12.46 -11.92 5.94
C VAL A 126 11.91 -13.12 5.18
N THR A 127 10.81 -12.95 4.45
CA THR A 127 10.39 -13.95 3.45
C THR A 127 10.64 -13.40 2.05
N THR A 128 11.14 -14.24 1.15
CA THR A 128 11.49 -13.82 -0.22
C THR A 128 11.43 -14.99 -1.21
N SER A 129 11.25 -14.69 -2.49
CA SER A 129 11.39 -15.66 -3.59
C SER A 129 12.77 -15.61 -4.25
N GLN A 130 13.70 -14.77 -3.76
CA GLN A 130 15.06 -14.66 -4.29
C GLN A 130 15.87 -15.94 -4.02
N SER A 131 16.38 -16.58 -5.09
CA SER A 131 17.10 -17.86 -5.04
C SER A 131 18.60 -17.74 -4.74
N ASP A 132 19.21 -16.60 -5.09
CA ASP A 132 20.68 -16.46 -5.15
C ASP A 132 21.25 -15.71 -3.93
N LEU A 133 20.76 -16.05 -2.74
CA LEU A 133 21.20 -15.41 -1.50
C LEU A 133 22.46 -16.10 -0.95
N LYS A 134 23.45 -15.30 -0.54
CA LYS A 134 24.65 -15.80 0.13
C LYS A 134 24.41 -15.82 1.64
N CYS A 135 24.74 -16.95 2.27
CA CYS A 135 24.79 -17.06 3.72
C CYS A 135 26.07 -16.36 4.20
N ASP A 136 25.96 -15.50 5.20
CA ASP A 136 27.11 -14.92 5.89
C ASP A 136 26.91 -15.00 7.41
N ASN A 137 27.83 -14.42 8.19
CA ASN A 137 27.77 -14.49 9.65
C ASN A 137 26.61 -13.69 10.26
N GLN A 138 25.93 -12.84 9.49
CA GLN A 138 24.81 -12.01 9.94
C GLN A 138 23.47 -12.50 9.37
N GLN A 139 23.47 -13.04 8.15
CA GLN A 139 22.30 -13.49 7.41
C GLN A 139 22.23 -15.01 7.35
N HIS A 140 21.21 -15.58 8.01
CA HIS A 140 20.97 -17.02 7.99
C HIS A 140 19.78 -17.38 7.10
N ILE A 141 20.04 -18.27 6.15
CA ILE A 141 19.06 -18.69 5.16
C ILE A 141 18.44 -20.01 5.60
N VAL A 142 17.12 -20.05 5.64
CA VAL A 142 16.31 -21.26 5.85
C VAL A 142 15.54 -21.51 4.55
N ASN A 143 15.94 -22.55 3.82
CA ASN A 143 15.32 -22.93 2.56
C ASN A 143 14.01 -23.67 2.84
N THR A 144 12.90 -23.11 2.37
CA THR A 144 11.58 -23.76 2.40
C THR A 144 11.37 -24.56 1.13
N LEU A 145 11.36 -25.88 1.27
CA LEU A 145 11.17 -26.84 0.18
C LEU A 145 9.69 -27.20 0.02
N PRO A 146 9.25 -27.80 -1.10
CA PRO A 146 7.93 -28.45 -1.17
C PRO A 146 7.73 -29.48 -0.06
N LEU A 147 6.48 -29.84 0.22
CA LEU A 147 6.17 -30.80 1.27
C LEU A 147 6.62 -32.22 0.88
N SER A 148 6.90 -33.04 1.88
CA SER A 148 7.10 -34.47 1.64
C SER A 148 5.77 -35.13 1.26
N GLU A 149 5.81 -36.27 0.58
CA GLU A 149 4.60 -37.04 0.23
C GLU A 149 3.78 -37.41 1.47
N THR A 150 4.45 -37.84 2.54
CA THR A 150 3.79 -38.25 3.79
C THR A 150 3.13 -37.07 4.48
N THR A 151 3.76 -35.89 4.47
CA THR A 151 3.18 -34.65 5.01
C THR A 151 2.04 -34.13 4.15
N SER A 152 2.14 -34.27 2.84
CA SER A 152 1.13 -33.76 1.90
C SER A 152 -0.23 -34.41 2.15
N VAL A 153 -0.26 -35.74 2.38
CA VAL A 153 -1.50 -36.47 2.71
C VAL A 153 -2.07 -36.07 4.07
N GLN A 154 -1.25 -35.58 5.01
CA GLN A 154 -1.71 -35.12 6.32
C GLN A 154 -2.38 -33.74 6.29
N ILE A 155 -2.25 -32.99 5.18
CA ILE A 155 -3.00 -31.74 4.99
C ILE A 155 -4.51 -32.01 4.94
N LEU A 156 -4.92 -33.22 4.54
CA LEU A 156 -6.31 -33.63 4.40
C LEU A 156 -6.65 -34.80 5.33
N PRO A 157 -6.97 -34.55 6.61
CA PRO A 157 -7.45 -35.61 7.48
C PRO A 157 -8.85 -36.11 7.12
N GLU A 158 -9.63 -35.33 6.35
CA GLU A 158 -11.06 -35.56 6.09
C GLU A 158 -11.36 -36.26 4.75
N LEU A 159 -10.41 -36.28 3.80
CA LEU A 159 -10.56 -37.06 2.58
C LEU A 159 -10.13 -38.51 2.81
N ASP A 160 -10.94 -39.46 2.34
CA ASP A 160 -10.57 -40.88 2.36
C ASP A 160 -9.19 -41.06 1.71
N ARG A 161 -8.36 -41.94 2.28
CA ARG A 161 -7.00 -42.22 1.79
C ARG A 161 -7.02 -42.99 0.47
N ASP A 162 -7.55 -42.36 -0.57
CA ASP A 162 -7.53 -42.83 -1.94
C ASP A 162 -6.11 -42.65 -2.49
N PRO A 163 -5.46 -43.71 -3.01
CA PRO A 163 -4.14 -43.60 -3.65
C PRO A 163 -4.09 -42.55 -4.77
N VAL A 164 -5.21 -42.27 -5.45
CA VAL A 164 -5.31 -41.24 -6.49
C VAL A 164 -4.95 -39.85 -5.96
N ILE A 165 -5.23 -39.55 -4.69
CA ILE A 165 -4.88 -38.25 -4.09
C ILE A 165 -3.37 -38.06 -4.01
N GLY A 166 -2.62 -39.13 -3.73
CA GLY A 166 -1.15 -39.08 -3.73
C GLY A 166 -0.58 -38.73 -5.10
N GLU A 167 -1.16 -39.29 -6.17
CA GLU A 167 -0.75 -39.00 -7.54
C GLU A 167 -1.09 -37.57 -7.97
N ILE A 168 -2.24 -37.04 -7.57
CA ILE A 168 -2.61 -35.63 -7.78
C ILE A 168 -1.56 -34.73 -7.12
N PHE A 169 -1.22 -35.00 -5.86
CA PHE A 169 -0.25 -34.21 -5.10
C PHE A 169 1.16 -34.27 -5.68
N ALA A 170 1.54 -35.42 -6.21
CA ALA A 170 2.78 -35.56 -6.98
C ALA A 170 2.76 -34.72 -8.27
N ASN A 171 1.66 -34.71 -9.02
CA ASN A 171 1.50 -33.86 -10.22
C ASN A 171 1.54 -32.35 -9.90
N LEU A 172 1.16 -31.97 -8.68
CA LEU A 172 1.20 -30.58 -8.19
C LEU A 172 2.54 -30.24 -7.49
N GLY A 173 3.52 -31.14 -7.56
CA GLY A 173 4.87 -30.92 -7.01
C GLY A 173 4.89 -30.68 -5.51
N GLN A 174 3.89 -31.19 -4.78
CA GLN A 174 3.73 -31.05 -3.34
C GLN A 174 3.80 -29.58 -2.83
N VAL A 175 3.39 -28.63 -3.68
CA VAL A 175 3.36 -27.19 -3.33
C VAL A 175 2.10 -26.89 -2.51
N PRO A 176 2.21 -26.46 -1.23
CA PRO A 176 1.06 -26.27 -0.33
C PRO A 176 -0.10 -25.48 -0.91
N LEU A 177 0.16 -24.37 -1.62
CA LEU A 177 -0.89 -23.57 -2.24
C LEU A 177 -1.70 -24.38 -3.27
N LEU A 178 -1.02 -25.13 -4.15
CA LEU A 178 -1.66 -25.97 -5.17
C LEU A 178 -2.42 -27.12 -4.52
N LEU A 179 -1.81 -27.77 -3.53
CA LEU A 179 -2.45 -28.84 -2.78
C LEU A 179 -3.73 -28.34 -2.12
N HIS A 180 -3.70 -27.19 -1.46
CA HIS A 180 -4.86 -26.61 -0.80
C HIS A 180 -6.02 -26.36 -1.76
N ILE A 181 -5.78 -25.76 -2.92
CA ILE A 181 -6.85 -25.49 -3.90
C ILE A 181 -7.40 -26.80 -4.46
N ALA A 182 -6.53 -27.77 -4.79
CA ALA A 182 -6.96 -29.08 -5.28
C ALA A 182 -7.78 -29.84 -4.23
N SER A 183 -7.36 -29.81 -2.97
CA SER A 183 -8.09 -30.34 -1.82
C SER A 183 -9.49 -29.77 -1.74
N ARG A 184 -9.61 -28.44 -1.79
CA ARG A 184 -10.88 -27.72 -1.76
C ARG A 184 -11.81 -28.10 -2.92
N LEU A 185 -11.28 -28.22 -4.13
CA LEU A 185 -12.04 -28.69 -5.29
C LEU A 185 -12.63 -30.10 -5.10
N MET A 186 -11.89 -30.99 -4.44
CA MET A 186 -12.35 -32.34 -4.14
C MET A 186 -13.37 -32.37 -2.99
N GLU A 187 -13.12 -31.62 -1.90
CA GLU A 187 -14.03 -31.52 -0.74
C GLU A 187 -15.39 -30.91 -1.11
N SER A 188 -15.41 -29.92 -2.00
CA SER A 188 -16.63 -29.29 -2.48
C SER A 188 -17.31 -30.05 -3.62
N GLU A 189 -16.85 -31.27 -3.95
CA GLU A 189 -17.38 -32.10 -5.04
C GLU A 189 -17.35 -31.44 -6.44
N CYS A 190 -16.57 -30.36 -6.60
CA CYS A 190 -16.40 -29.67 -7.88
C CYS A 190 -15.69 -30.57 -8.91
N ALA A 191 -14.74 -31.39 -8.45
CA ALA A 191 -14.07 -32.38 -9.28
C ALA A 191 -13.82 -33.66 -8.46
N SER A 192 -14.14 -34.83 -9.04
CA SER A 192 -13.71 -36.09 -8.43
C SER A 192 -12.18 -36.22 -8.51
N PRO A 193 -11.54 -36.95 -7.58
CA PRO A 193 -10.08 -37.18 -7.62
C PRO A 193 -9.61 -37.72 -8.98
N THR A 194 -10.34 -38.67 -9.56
CA THR A 194 -10.01 -39.27 -10.86
C THR A 194 -10.12 -38.28 -12.02
N SER A 195 -11.15 -37.44 -12.03
CA SER A 195 -11.32 -36.38 -13.03
C SER A 195 -10.19 -35.35 -12.93
N LEU A 196 -9.88 -34.90 -11.71
CA LEU A 196 -8.84 -33.92 -11.47
C LEU A 196 -7.47 -34.44 -11.90
N LEU A 197 -7.14 -35.70 -11.59
CA LEU A 197 -5.91 -36.33 -12.04
C LEU A 197 -5.80 -36.36 -13.57
N SER A 198 -6.87 -36.74 -14.28
CA SER A 198 -6.90 -36.76 -15.75
C SER A 198 -6.62 -35.36 -16.32
N ILE A 199 -7.27 -34.33 -15.79
CA ILE A 199 -7.08 -32.95 -16.23
C ILE A 199 -5.63 -32.49 -16.03
N LEU A 200 -5.01 -32.79 -14.88
CA LEU A 200 -3.62 -32.42 -14.61
C LEU A 200 -2.64 -33.12 -15.57
N GLN A 201 -2.89 -34.39 -15.89
CA GLN A 201 -2.06 -35.18 -16.81
C GLN A 201 -2.23 -34.72 -18.27
N GLU A 202 -3.47 -34.50 -18.72
CA GLU A 202 -3.78 -34.01 -20.08
C GLU A 202 -3.15 -32.64 -20.35
N ASN A 203 -3.15 -31.77 -19.35
CA ASN A 203 -2.52 -30.44 -19.44
C ASN A 203 -1.01 -30.45 -19.17
N GLN A 204 -0.42 -31.62 -18.92
CA GLN A 204 1.02 -31.81 -18.67
C GLN A 204 1.55 -30.86 -17.59
N VAL A 205 0.81 -30.72 -16.47
CA VAL A 205 1.16 -29.79 -15.39
C VAL A 205 2.55 -30.07 -14.81
N MET A 206 2.88 -31.35 -14.65
CA MET A 206 4.23 -31.82 -14.36
C MET A 206 4.85 -32.38 -15.65
N ARG A 207 6.00 -31.82 -16.06
CA ARG A 207 6.77 -32.31 -17.21
C ARG A 207 8.23 -32.41 -16.84
N ASP A 208 8.84 -33.57 -17.08
CA ASP A 208 10.26 -33.83 -16.80
C ASP A 208 10.68 -33.49 -15.34
N ASN A 209 9.81 -33.79 -14.36
CA ASN A 209 9.95 -33.42 -12.94
C ASN A 209 10.02 -31.91 -12.66
N THR A 210 9.47 -31.09 -13.56
CA THR A 210 9.33 -29.64 -13.39
C THR A 210 7.87 -29.23 -13.46
N ILE A 211 7.47 -28.30 -12.61
CA ILE A 211 6.12 -27.74 -12.56
C ILE A 211 6.16 -26.22 -12.72
N SER A 212 5.25 -25.70 -13.55
CA SER A 212 4.94 -24.28 -13.57
C SER A 212 3.79 -23.99 -12.61
N ILE A 213 4.11 -23.38 -11.46
CA ILE A 213 3.11 -23.07 -10.41
C ILE A 213 2.00 -22.17 -10.97
N SER A 214 2.32 -21.20 -11.82
CA SER A 214 1.33 -20.32 -12.44
C SER A 214 0.40 -21.05 -13.41
N SER A 215 0.93 -22.01 -14.18
CA SER A 215 0.12 -22.83 -15.09
C SER A 215 -0.79 -23.79 -14.33
N ALA A 216 -0.27 -24.44 -13.30
CA ALA A 216 -1.04 -25.32 -12.41
C ALA A 216 -2.16 -24.55 -11.71
N LEU A 217 -1.84 -23.39 -11.12
CA LEU A 217 -2.83 -22.49 -10.51
C LEU A 217 -3.91 -22.09 -11.49
N LYS A 218 -3.55 -21.75 -12.73
CA LYS A 218 -4.54 -21.38 -13.75
C LYS A 218 -5.56 -22.49 -13.99
N ILE A 219 -5.12 -23.73 -14.15
CA ILE A 219 -6.00 -24.87 -14.38
C ILE A 219 -6.93 -25.09 -13.18
N LEU A 220 -6.38 -25.10 -11.96
CA LEU A 220 -7.18 -25.29 -10.74
C LEU A 220 -8.20 -24.16 -10.55
N LEU A 221 -7.78 -22.91 -10.73
CA LEU A 221 -8.67 -21.75 -10.61
C LEU A 221 -9.73 -21.72 -11.71
N ASP A 222 -9.40 -22.15 -12.93
CA ASP A 222 -10.39 -22.24 -14.00
C ASP A 222 -11.50 -23.24 -13.63
N LEU A 223 -11.18 -24.38 -13.01
CA LEU A 223 -12.17 -25.31 -12.48
C LEU A 223 -13.02 -24.68 -11.36
N SER A 224 -12.37 -24.05 -10.37
CA SER A 224 -13.07 -23.37 -9.27
C SER A 224 -14.05 -22.32 -9.79
N ILE A 225 -13.60 -21.48 -10.73
CA ILE A 225 -14.40 -20.38 -11.28
C ILE A 225 -15.56 -20.93 -12.12
N THR A 226 -15.33 -21.95 -12.94
CA THR A 226 -16.42 -22.58 -13.73
C THR A 226 -17.49 -23.18 -12.84
N HIS A 227 -17.12 -23.74 -11.69
CA HIS A 227 -18.10 -24.20 -10.70
C HIS A 227 -18.84 -23.03 -10.04
N MET A 228 -18.11 -21.98 -9.61
CA MET A 228 -18.74 -20.78 -9.06
C MET A 228 -19.71 -20.10 -10.04
N GLU A 229 -19.42 -20.11 -11.34
CA GLU A 229 -20.27 -19.53 -12.38
C GLU A 229 -21.64 -20.23 -12.52
N GLN A 230 -21.82 -21.41 -11.94
CA GLN A 230 -23.12 -22.10 -11.88
C GLN A 230 -24.09 -21.40 -10.92
N GLU A 231 -23.57 -20.81 -9.84
CA GLU A 231 -24.37 -20.07 -8.84
C GLU A 231 -24.30 -18.56 -9.03
N PHE A 232 -23.12 -18.05 -9.42
CA PHE A 232 -22.84 -16.64 -9.58
C PHE A 232 -22.43 -16.33 -11.01
N PRO A 233 -23.38 -15.93 -11.88
CA PRO A 233 -23.04 -15.48 -13.23
C PRO A 233 -21.98 -14.37 -13.16
N ASP A 234 -20.98 -14.45 -14.05
CA ASP A 234 -19.88 -13.48 -14.11
C ASP A 234 -18.87 -13.54 -12.93
N ALA A 235 -18.82 -14.65 -12.17
CA ALA A 235 -17.86 -14.82 -11.07
C ALA A 235 -16.41 -14.55 -11.50
N ARG A 236 -16.02 -14.95 -12.73
CA ARG A 236 -14.69 -14.66 -13.28
C ARG A 236 -14.36 -13.17 -13.30
N ALA A 237 -15.26 -12.33 -13.82
CA ALA A 237 -15.02 -10.90 -13.89
C ALA A 237 -15.07 -10.26 -12.49
N GLN A 238 -15.95 -10.74 -11.61
CA GLN A 238 -16.03 -10.28 -10.23
C GLN A 238 -14.73 -10.57 -9.46
N LEU A 239 -14.17 -11.78 -9.59
CA LEU A 239 -12.88 -12.14 -9.00
C LEU A 239 -11.72 -11.36 -9.62
N ALA A 240 -11.74 -11.10 -10.93
CA ALA A 240 -10.74 -10.27 -11.59
C ALA A 240 -10.75 -8.82 -11.05
N VAL A 241 -11.93 -8.26 -10.76
CA VAL A 241 -12.09 -6.97 -10.09
C VAL A 241 -11.54 -7.01 -8.66
N LEU A 242 -11.93 -8.02 -7.87
CA LEU A 242 -11.45 -8.18 -6.48
C LEU A 242 -9.93 -8.34 -6.41
N ALA A 243 -9.32 -9.02 -7.38
CA ALA A 243 -7.88 -9.19 -7.49
C ALA A 243 -7.10 -7.90 -7.80
N CYS A 244 -7.78 -6.80 -8.16
CA CYS A 244 -7.16 -5.48 -8.36
C CYS A 244 -6.97 -4.69 -7.05
N PHE A 245 -7.58 -5.14 -5.95
CA PHE A 245 -7.52 -4.48 -4.66
C PHE A 245 -6.32 -4.92 -3.82
N HIS A 246 -6.09 -4.26 -2.68
CA HIS A 246 -5.09 -4.70 -1.71
C HIS A 246 -5.40 -6.12 -1.21
N LEU A 247 -4.49 -7.05 -1.51
CA LEU A 247 -4.68 -8.49 -1.35
C LEU A 247 -4.74 -8.96 0.11
N GLY A 248 -4.20 -8.17 1.05
CA GLY A 248 -4.16 -8.51 2.46
C GLY A 248 -5.44 -8.17 3.23
N ASP A 249 -6.42 -7.50 2.59
CA ASP A 249 -7.63 -7.03 3.28
C ASP A 249 -8.85 -6.93 2.36
N ILE A 250 -9.40 -8.07 1.93
CA ILE A 250 -10.63 -8.14 1.16
C ILE A 250 -11.82 -8.23 2.13
N SER A 251 -12.32 -7.08 2.57
CA SER A 251 -13.45 -7.00 3.52
C SER A 251 -14.80 -7.37 2.89
N ASP A 252 -15.78 -7.76 3.72
CA ASP A 252 -17.16 -8.00 3.27
C ASP A 252 -17.77 -6.79 2.56
N ALA A 253 -17.46 -5.56 3.02
CA ALA A 253 -17.92 -4.34 2.37
C ALA A 253 -17.38 -4.21 0.94
N LEU A 254 -16.13 -4.62 0.71
CA LEU A 254 -15.52 -4.61 -0.59
C LEU A 254 -16.13 -5.67 -1.52
N VAL A 255 -16.33 -6.90 -1.01
CA VAL A 255 -17.00 -7.96 -1.78
C VAL A 255 -18.43 -7.53 -2.13
N ASN A 256 -19.16 -6.95 -1.17
CA ASN A 256 -20.50 -6.40 -1.40
C ASN A 256 -20.53 -5.30 -2.45
N ALA A 257 -19.52 -4.42 -2.49
CA ALA A 257 -19.44 -3.39 -3.52
C ALA A 257 -19.24 -3.96 -4.94
N VAL A 258 -18.61 -5.14 -5.08
CA VAL A 258 -18.34 -5.78 -6.38
C VAL A 258 -19.46 -6.73 -6.80
N VAL A 259 -19.94 -7.56 -5.88
CA VAL A 259 -20.87 -8.69 -6.12
C VAL A 259 -22.32 -8.30 -5.85
N GLY A 260 -22.57 -7.40 -4.90
CA GLY A 260 -23.92 -7.01 -4.47
C GLY A 260 -24.49 -7.91 -3.37
N GLU A 261 -25.82 -8.07 -3.36
CA GLU A 261 -26.59 -8.66 -2.26
C GLU A 261 -26.15 -10.08 -1.87
N GLN A 262 -25.57 -10.85 -2.79
CA GLN A 262 -25.12 -12.22 -2.53
C GLN A 262 -23.66 -12.32 -2.07
N SER A 263 -23.03 -11.20 -1.70
CA SER A 263 -21.62 -11.14 -1.30
C SER A 263 -21.22 -12.12 -0.21
N GLY A 264 -22.07 -12.34 0.80
CA GLY A 264 -21.78 -13.31 1.86
C GLY A 264 -21.63 -14.74 1.33
N ALA A 265 -22.56 -15.19 0.49
CA ALA A 265 -22.51 -16.52 -0.12
C ALA A 265 -21.33 -16.63 -1.11
N PHE A 266 -21.08 -15.58 -1.88
CA PHE A 266 -19.94 -15.51 -2.80
C PHE A 266 -18.60 -15.62 -2.06
N SER A 267 -18.44 -14.92 -0.94
CA SER A 267 -17.24 -14.97 -0.10
C SER A 267 -17.01 -16.37 0.46
N VAL A 268 -18.07 -17.01 0.98
CA VAL A 268 -18.01 -18.38 1.50
C VAL A 268 -17.61 -19.35 0.40
N LEU A 269 -18.29 -19.33 -0.75
CA LEU A 269 -17.97 -20.21 -1.86
C LEU A 269 -16.54 -19.97 -2.39
N SER A 270 -16.10 -18.70 -2.47
CA SER A 270 -14.73 -18.37 -2.86
C SER A 270 -13.68 -18.93 -1.87
N ALA A 271 -13.98 -18.93 -0.57
CA ALA A 271 -13.12 -19.51 0.44
C ALA A 271 -13.14 -21.05 0.40
N ASP A 272 -14.32 -21.64 0.17
CA ASP A 272 -14.49 -23.08 0.00
C ASP A 272 -13.78 -23.59 -1.25
N MET A 273 -13.65 -22.76 -2.30
CA MET A 273 -12.83 -23.05 -3.48
C MET A 273 -11.33 -22.81 -3.27
N GLY A 274 -10.89 -22.34 -2.11
CA GLY A 274 -9.48 -22.04 -1.81
C GLY A 274 -8.94 -20.77 -2.48
N ILE A 275 -9.82 -19.91 -3.02
CA ILE A 275 -9.46 -18.63 -3.63
C ILE A 275 -9.22 -17.58 -2.54
N PHE A 276 -10.14 -17.50 -1.57
CA PHE A 276 -10.03 -16.62 -0.41
C PHE A 276 -9.53 -17.38 0.82
N HIS A 277 -8.78 -16.67 1.66
CA HIS A 277 -8.35 -17.16 2.96
C HIS A 277 -8.94 -16.28 4.06
N LEU A 278 -9.58 -16.90 5.06
CA LEU A 278 -10.14 -16.18 6.21
C LEU A 278 -9.05 -15.56 7.08
N LYS A 279 -9.28 -14.31 7.51
CA LYS A 279 -8.49 -13.64 8.55
C LYS A 279 -9.01 -14.02 9.95
N TRP A 280 -8.11 -14.14 10.93
CA TRP A 280 -8.40 -14.57 12.32
C TRP A 280 -8.98 -13.46 13.19
N GLU A 281 -8.55 -12.21 12.99
CA GLU A 281 -8.91 -11.09 13.87
C GLU A 281 -10.00 -10.16 13.30
N ASP A 282 -10.21 -10.19 11.98
CA ASP A 282 -11.18 -9.34 11.27
C ASP A 282 -12.07 -10.17 10.36
N SER A 283 -13.34 -9.76 10.22
CA SER A 283 -14.29 -10.25 9.21
C SER A 283 -13.86 -9.85 7.79
N ALA A 284 -12.69 -10.30 7.37
CA ALA A 284 -12.08 -10.00 6.09
C ALA A 284 -11.32 -11.22 5.56
N PHE A 285 -11.09 -11.21 4.25
CA PHE A 285 -10.38 -12.26 3.54
C PHE A 285 -9.01 -11.75 3.07
N ALA A 286 -8.12 -12.68 2.76
CA ALA A 286 -6.88 -12.43 2.05
C ALA A 286 -6.88 -13.22 0.74
N LEU A 287 -6.20 -12.68 -0.28
CA LEU A 287 -6.02 -13.30 -1.58
C LEU A 287 -4.52 -13.54 -1.81
N HIS A 288 -4.12 -14.77 -2.13
CA HIS A 288 -2.70 -15.05 -2.37
C HIS A 288 -2.20 -14.31 -3.62
N ALA A 289 -0.97 -13.77 -3.59
CA ALA A 289 -0.41 -12.97 -4.69
C ALA A 289 -0.40 -13.70 -6.05
N SER A 290 -0.03 -14.98 -6.06
CA SER A 290 -0.04 -15.81 -7.28
C SER A 290 -1.47 -16.09 -7.79
N VAL A 291 -2.45 -16.25 -6.89
CA VAL A 291 -3.87 -16.41 -7.28
C VAL A 291 -4.36 -15.10 -7.90
N ALA A 292 -4.10 -13.97 -7.25
CA ALA A 292 -4.43 -12.66 -7.78
C ALA A 292 -3.77 -12.38 -9.14
N GLN A 293 -2.54 -12.86 -9.38
CA GLN A 293 -1.87 -12.73 -10.67
C GLN A 293 -2.62 -13.48 -11.78
N VAL A 294 -3.05 -14.71 -11.52
CA VAL A 294 -3.84 -15.49 -12.47
C VAL A 294 -5.20 -14.84 -12.73
N LEU A 295 -5.91 -14.43 -11.66
CA LEU A 295 -7.21 -13.76 -11.77
C LEU A 295 -7.15 -12.42 -12.52
N ARG A 296 -6.00 -11.73 -12.48
CA ARG A 296 -5.78 -10.49 -13.23
C ARG A 296 -5.35 -10.71 -14.68
N ALA A 297 -4.97 -11.91 -15.09
CA ALA A 297 -4.58 -12.19 -16.48
C ALA A 297 -5.65 -11.78 -17.52
N PRO A 298 -6.97 -12.02 -17.30
CA PRO A 298 -8.03 -11.55 -18.20
C PRO A 298 -8.50 -10.11 -17.89
N CYS A 299 -7.85 -9.37 -16.99
CA CYS A 299 -8.29 -8.04 -16.60
C CYS A 299 -8.24 -7.07 -17.80
N THR A 300 -9.26 -6.23 -17.90
CA THR A 300 -9.43 -5.25 -18.98
C THR A 300 -9.63 -3.86 -18.36
N PRO A 301 -9.52 -2.77 -19.16
CA PRO A 301 -9.81 -1.42 -18.66
C PRO A 301 -11.19 -1.29 -17.99
N GLN A 302 -12.20 -2.04 -18.45
CA GLN A 302 -13.54 -2.05 -17.84
C GLN A 302 -13.54 -2.64 -16.43
N HIS A 303 -12.74 -3.69 -16.18
CA HIS A 303 -12.58 -4.24 -14.83
C HIS A 303 -11.92 -3.22 -13.89
N LEU A 304 -10.91 -2.48 -14.38
CA LEU A 304 -10.27 -1.41 -13.60
C LEU A 304 -11.22 -0.26 -13.30
N GLU A 305 -12.05 0.13 -14.26
CA GLU A 305 -13.09 1.15 -14.07
C GLU A 305 -14.16 0.70 -13.07
N ARG A 306 -14.58 -0.57 -13.14
CA ARG A 306 -15.49 -1.19 -12.15
C ARG A 306 -14.85 -1.19 -10.76
N ALA A 307 -13.58 -1.59 -10.64
CA ALA A 307 -12.85 -1.56 -9.37
C ALA A 307 -12.79 -0.14 -8.78
N ALA A 308 -12.48 0.87 -9.60
CA ALA A 308 -12.45 2.26 -9.17
C ALA A 308 -13.84 2.77 -8.72
N THR A 309 -14.90 2.36 -9.42
CA THR A 309 -16.29 2.74 -9.07
C THR A 309 -16.73 2.11 -7.75
N CYS A 310 -16.46 0.81 -7.56
CA CYS A 310 -16.71 0.12 -6.29
C CYS A 310 -15.91 0.76 -5.16
N LEU A 311 -14.64 1.11 -5.38
CA LEU A 311 -13.82 1.78 -4.38
C LEU A 311 -14.37 3.16 -4.00
N ALA A 312 -14.83 3.93 -5.00
CA ALA A 312 -15.38 5.26 -4.77
C ALA A 312 -16.66 5.23 -3.94
N SER A 313 -17.48 4.17 -4.05
CA SER A 313 -18.71 4.00 -3.28
C SER A 313 -18.44 3.68 -1.80
N LEU A 314 -17.29 3.05 -1.49
CA LEU A 314 -16.88 2.74 -0.11
C LEU A 314 -16.36 3.97 0.65
N TRP A 315 -15.85 4.99 -0.06
CA TRP A 315 -15.41 6.22 0.57
C TRP A 315 -16.59 7.01 1.14
N PRO A 316 -16.66 7.25 2.47
CA PRO A 316 -17.77 7.99 3.05
C PRO A 316 -17.82 9.43 2.52
N LYS A 317 -19.03 10.00 2.48
CA LYS A 317 -19.23 11.41 2.07
C LYS A 317 -18.52 12.39 3.01
N ARG A 318 -18.42 12.04 4.29
CA ARG A 318 -17.66 12.77 5.32
C ARG A 318 -16.70 11.78 5.99
N TRP A 319 -15.40 11.98 5.79
CA TRP A 319 -14.36 11.06 6.27
C TRP A 319 -13.55 11.60 7.46
N ARG A 320 -13.68 12.90 7.79
CA ARG A 320 -13.01 13.56 8.94
C ARG A 320 -13.50 13.09 10.34
N GLY A 321 -14.14 11.93 10.42
CA GLY A 321 -14.59 11.27 11.65
C GLY A 321 -14.71 9.75 11.51
N THR A 322 -14.24 9.18 10.40
CA THR A 322 -14.15 7.72 10.22
C THR A 322 -12.94 7.22 11.00
N GLY A 323 -13.03 6.02 11.61
CA GLY A 323 -11.88 5.42 12.29
C GLY A 323 -10.68 5.35 11.35
N SER A 324 -9.51 5.77 11.83
CA SER A 324 -8.29 5.90 11.01
C SER A 324 -7.98 4.61 10.25
N HIS A 325 -8.20 3.45 10.86
CA HIS A 325 -7.98 2.14 10.25
C HIS A 325 -8.74 1.92 8.94
N LEU A 326 -10.06 2.17 8.91
CA LEU A 326 -10.86 1.96 7.71
C LEU A 326 -10.42 2.90 6.58
N ALA A 327 -10.13 4.16 6.90
CA ALA A 327 -9.64 5.13 5.92
C ALA A 327 -8.27 4.71 5.37
N TYR A 328 -7.36 4.23 6.21
CA TYR A 328 -6.08 3.67 5.75
C TYR A 328 -6.26 2.46 4.83
N ASN A 329 -7.19 1.55 5.14
CA ASN A 329 -7.43 0.40 4.26
C ASN A 329 -7.93 0.86 2.88
N LEU A 330 -8.83 1.85 2.83
CA LEU A 330 -9.27 2.46 1.57
C LEU A 330 -8.13 3.15 0.81
N VAL A 331 -7.17 3.77 1.51
CA VAL A 331 -5.94 4.31 0.88
C VAL A 331 -5.13 3.20 0.22
N TRP A 332 -4.94 2.06 0.89
CA TRP A 332 -4.17 0.95 0.33
C TRP A 332 -4.88 0.26 -0.83
N HIS A 333 -6.20 0.13 -0.77
CA HIS A 333 -7.01 -0.27 -1.93
C HIS A 333 -6.84 0.71 -3.10
N THR A 334 -6.87 2.02 -2.84
CA THR A 334 -6.65 3.06 -3.86
C THR A 334 -5.26 2.94 -4.47
N TYR A 335 -4.25 2.70 -3.65
CA TYR A 335 -2.88 2.49 -4.11
C TYR A 335 -2.75 1.26 -5.02
N ALA A 336 -3.33 0.13 -4.62
CA ALA A 336 -3.31 -1.11 -5.41
C ALA A 336 -3.98 -0.94 -6.78
N VAL A 337 -5.20 -0.39 -6.80
CA VAL A 337 -5.95 -0.14 -8.04
C VAL A 337 -5.20 0.86 -8.94
N ALA A 338 -4.65 1.94 -8.37
CA ALA A 338 -3.91 2.96 -9.13
C ALA A 338 -2.67 2.39 -9.82
N ASN A 339 -1.99 1.44 -9.19
CA ASN A 339 -0.84 0.77 -9.79
C ASN A 339 -1.25 -0.13 -10.96
N HIS A 340 -2.44 -0.70 -10.94
CA HIS A 340 -2.96 -1.42 -12.10
C HIS A 340 -3.33 -0.49 -13.26
N PHE A 341 -3.94 0.67 -13.00
CA PHE A 341 -4.13 1.69 -14.06
C PHE A 341 -2.79 2.04 -14.74
N ALA A 342 -1.74 2.27 -13.95
CA ALA A 342 -0.40 2.55 -14.47
C ALA A 342 0.21 1.37 -15.25
N ALA A 343 0.13 0.15 -14.70
CA ALA A 343 0.70 -1.05 -15.32
C ALA A 343 0.02 -1.41 -16.65
N PHE A 344 -1.30 -1.21 -16.75
CA PHE A 344 -2.06 -1.41 -17.97
C PHE A 344 -2.06 -0.18 -18.91
N GLN A 345 -1.38 0.90 -18.52
CA GLN A 345 -1.32 2.18 -19.27
C GLN A 345 -2.71 2.74 -19.61
N VAL A 346 -3.66 2.58 -18.68
CA VAL A 346 -5.03 3.08 -18.82
C VAL A 346 -5.15 4.45 -18.13
N PRO A 347 -5.76 5.47 -18.77
CA PRO A 347 -6.06 6.74 -18.11
C PRO A 347 -6.92 6.55 -16.86
N LEU A 348 -6.70 7.35 -15.83
CA LEU A 348 -7.50 7.33 -14.61
C LEU A 348 -8.95 7.68 -14.92
N SER A 349 -9.87 6.82 -14.49
CA SER A 349 -11.31 7.13 -14.57
C SER A 349 -11.68 8.23 -13.56
N PRO A 350 -12.82 8.93 -13.74
CA PRO A 350 -13.30 9.92 -12.77
C PRO A 350 -13.42 9.37 -11.35
N ALA A 351 -13.91 8.13 -11.21
CA ALA A 351 -14.00 7.45 -9.92
C ALA A 351 -12.62 7.25 -9.28
N MET A 352 -11.60 6.92 -10.09
CA MET A 352 -10.24 6.72 -9.60
C MET A 352 -9.59 8.03 -9.16
N VAL A 353 -9.80 9.12 -9.92
CA VAL A 353 -9.35 10.48 -9.55
C VAL A 353 -9.92 10.88 -8.19
N VAL A 354 -11.21 10.63 -7.95
CA VAL A 354 -11.87 10.91 -6.65
C VAL A 354 -11.23 10.08 -5.52
N CYS A 355 -10.99 8.78 -5.73
CA CYS A 355 -10.38 7.92 -4.70
C CYS A 355 -8.96 8.38 -4.35
N MET A 356 -8.15 8.70 -5.36
CA MET A 356 -6.77 9.17 -5.18
C MET A 356 -6.72 10.53 -4.47
N ASP A 357 -7.60 11.46 -4.84
CA ASP A 357 -7.65 12.78 -4.20
C ASP A 357 -8.12 12.71 -2.73
N LYS A 358 -9.13 11.88 -2.43
CA LYS A 358 -9.55 11.62 -1.05
C LYS A 358 -8.42 10.96 -0.24
N SER A 359 -7.75 9.97 -0.82
CA SER A 359 -6.62 9.27 -0.18
C SER A 359 -5.46 10.21 0.11
N ALA A 360 -5.06 11.02 -0.88
CA ALA A 360 -4.00 12.02 -0.73
C ALA A 360 -4.34 13.06 0.33
N SER A 361 -5.59 13.55 0.33
CA SER A 361 -6.07 14.50 1.34
C SER A 361 -6.06 13.92 2.75
N PHE A 362 -6.47 12.65 2.92
CA PHE A 362 -6.43 11.96 4.20
C PHE A 362 -5.00 11.84 4.74
N LEU A 363 -4.09 11.32 3.92
CA LEU A 363 -2.68 11.15 4.26
C LEU A 363 -1.98 12.49 4.57
N ALA A 364 -2.20 13.51 3.74
CA ALA A 364 -1.52 14.79 3.86
C ALA A 364 -2.07 15.68 4.98
N HIS A 365 -3.39 15.72 5.18
CA HIS A 365 -4.02 16.70 6.07
C HIS A 365 -4.56 16.14 7.38
N SER A 366 -5.01 14.89 7.39
CA SER A 366 -5.61 14.30 8.61
C SER A 366 -4.62 13.48 9.39
N GLU A 367 -3.76 12.72 8.71
CA GLU A 367 -2.78 11.86 9.35
C GLU A 367 -1.38 12.47 9.37
N ALA A 368 -1.08 13.37 8.42
CA ALA A 368 0.27 13.90 8.18
C ALA A 368 1.33 12.78 8.08
N ARG A 369 0.98 11.68 7.41
CA ARG A 369 1.77 10.45 7.30
C ARG A 369 1.75 9.93 5.86
N ASP A 370 2.80 9.21 5.47
CA ASP A 370 2.96 8.64 4.13
C ASP A 370 2.79 9.72 3.03
N LEU A 371 3.33 10.91 3.31
CA LEU A 371 3.21 12.11 2.47
C LEU A 371 3.66 11.90 1.03
N GLU A 372 4.66 11.05 0.82
CA GLU A 372 5.12 10.71 -0.52
C GLU A 372 4.09 9.87 -1.32
N VAL A 373 3.20 9.13 -0.66
CA VAL A 373 2.06 8.44 -1.32
C VAL A 373 1.01 9.46 -1.72
N ALA A 374 0.71 10.40 -0.83
CA ALA A 374 -0.20 11.51 -1.15
C ALA A 374 0.31 12.35 -2.34
N ALA A 375 1.61 12.67 -2.34
CA ALA A 375 2.26 13.41 -3.42
C ALA A 375 2.17 12.65 -4.74
N GLU A 376 2.42 11.33 -4.74
CA GLU A 376 2.33 10.49 -5.94
C GLU A 376 0.89 10.39 -6.48
N PHE A 377 -0.11 10.28 -5.61
CA PHE A 377 -1.52 10.30 -6.04
C PHE A 377 -1.88 11.61 -6.74
N TRP A 378 -1.59 12.76 -6.12
CA TRP A 378 -1.87 14.04 -6.76
C TRP A 378 -1.01 14.28 -8.00
N TYR A 379 0.23 13.79 -8.04
CA TYR A 379 1.10 13.91 -9.20
C TYR A 379 0.52 13.19 -10.42
N ARG A 380 0.03 11.96 -10.26
CA ARG A 380 -0.62 11.20 -11.34
C ARG A 380 -1.90 11.88 -11.84
N ILE A 381 -2.71 12.44 -10.94
CA ILE A 381 -3.89 13.23 -11.33
C ILE A 381 -3.46 14.48 -12.09
N HIS A 382 -2.43 15.18 -11.61
CA HIS A 382 -1.89 16.38 -12.26
C HIS A 382 -1.39 16.07 -13.67
N GLU A 383 -0.61 15.00 -13.87
CA GLU A 383 -0.11 14.55 -15.18
C GLU A 383 -1.24 14.27 -16.17
N GLN A 384 -2.32 13.62 -15.73
CA GLN A 384 -3.49 13.39 -16.57
C GLN A 384 -4.21 14.69 -16.95
N ASN A 385 -4.46 15.57 -15.97
CA ASN A 385 -5.07 16.88 -16.23
C ASN A 385 -4.20 17.73 -17.16
N ALA A 386 -2.89 17.53 -17.09
CA ALA A 386 -1.90 18.16 -17.93
C ALA A 386 -1.98 17.80 -19.41
N ALA A 387 -2.63 16.69 -19.74
CA ALA A 387 -2.93 16.28 -21.11
C ALA A 387 -4.33 16.72 -21.58
N ALA A 388 -5.17 17.27 -20.68
CA ALA A 388 -6.51 17.71 -21.02
C ALA A 388 -6.50 19.04 -21.78
N ALA A 389 -7.50 19.24 -22.66
CA ALA A 389 -7.63 20.44 -23.47
C ALA A 389 -8.05 21.68 -22.66
N GLU A 390 -8.87 21.48 -21.61
CA GLU A 390 -9.38 22.55 -20.77
C GLU A 390 -8.91 22.41 -19.32
N THR A 391 -8.51 23.54 -18.72
CA THR A 391 -8.09 23.61 -17.33
C THR A 391 -9.29 23.87 -16.42
N SER A 392 -9.55 22.97 -15.47
CA SER A 392 -10.61 23.12 -14.47
C SER A 392 -10.08 23.70 -13.15
N LYS A 393 -10.98 24.25 -12.32
CA LYS A 393 -10.66 24.70 -10.95
C LYS A 393 -10.08 23.55 -10.10
N ASP A 394 -10.60 22.35 -10.28
CA ASP A 394 -10.11 21.17 -9.55
C ASP A 394 -8.71 20.76 -9.99
N ALA A 395 -8.39 20.85 -11.29
CA ALA A 395 -7.04 20.59 -11.79
C ALA A 395 -6.02 21.56 -11.18
N ILE A 396 -6.39 22.84 -11.09
CA ILE A 396 -5.58 23.88 -10.43
C ILE A 396 -5.39 23.56 -8.94
N ARG A 397 -6.46 23.21 -8.22
CA ARG A 397 -6.39 22.83 -6.80
C ARG A 397 -5.44 21.65 -6.61
N VAL A 398 -5.61 20.56 -7.36
CA VAL A 398 -4.75 19.38 -7.28
C VAL A 398 -3.30 19.74 -7.57
N GLY A 399 -3.03 20.51 -8.62
CA GLY A 399 -1.69 20.97 -8.97
C GLY A 399 -1.03 21.78 -7.85
N ARG A 400 -1.79 22.65 -7.18
CA ARG A 400 -1.31 23.43 -6.04
C ARG A 400 -0.97 22.54 -4.84
N GLU A 401 -1.87 21.63 -4.46
CA GLU A 401 -1.63 20.72 -3.33
C GLU A 401 -0.44 19.78 -3.61
N CYS A 402 -0.35 19.25 -4.85
CA CYS A 402 0.76 18.45 -5.33
C CYS A 402 2.09 19.21 -5.24
N GLY A 403 2.17 20.39 -5.86
CA GLY A 403 3.37 21.20 -5.92
C GLY A 403 3.85 21.63 -4.53
N ARG A 404 2.91 22.03 -3.64
CA ARG A 404 3.23 22.36 -2.25
C ARG A 404 3.81 21.17 -1.49
N LEU A 405 3.20 20.00 -1.63
CA LEU A 405 3.67 18.79 -0.94
C LEU A 405 5.02 18.31 -1.47
N LEU A 406 5.22 18.32 -2.79
CA LEU A 406 6.51 18.02 -3.41
C LEU A 406 7.60 19.02 -2.99
N HIS A 407 7.27 20.31 -2.88
CA HIS A 407 8.19 21.33 -2.38
C HIS A 407 8.60 21.05 -0.93
N TYR A 408 7.63 20.71 -0.06
CA TYR A 408 7.89 20.33 1.33
C TYR A 408 8.81 19.10 1.42
N LEU A 409 8.58 18.09 0.57
CA LEU A 409 9.39 16.88 0.47
C LEU A 409 10.74 17.09 -0.23
N ARG A 410 11.00 18.30 -0.76
CA ARG A 410 12.19 18.63 -1.57
C ARG A 410 12.36 17.71 -2.79
N ASP A 411 11.24 17.28 -3.37
CA ASP A 411 11.22 16.44 -4.57
C ASP A 411 11.60 17.26 -5.81
N ALA A 412 12.43 16.71 -6.69
CA ALA A 412 12.90 17.37 -7.90
C ALA A 412 11.76 17.77 -8.87
N ARG A 413 10.62 17.08 -8.81
CA ARG A 413 9.44 17.36 -9.63
C ARG A 413 8.69 18.63 -9.20
N ALA A 414 8.92 19.14 -7.99
CA ALA A 414 8.16 20.26 -7.42
C ALA A 414 8.12 21.48 -8.34
N ARG A 415 9.28 21.90 -8.87
CA ARG A 415 9.39 23.07 -9.75
C ARG A 415 8.48 22.96 -10.98
N GLY A 416 8.55 21.83 -11.69
CA GLY A 416 7.78 21.63 -12.93
C GLY A 416 6.27 21.65 -12.69
N VAL A 417 5.81 21.02 -11.60
CA VAL A 417 4.39 21.02 -11.20
C VAL A 417 3.93 22.44 -10.84
N LEU A 418 4.73 23.18 -10.06
CA LEU A 418 4.40 24.54 -9.63
C LEU A 418 4.39 25.53 -10.80
N GLU A 419 5.35 25.46 -11.73
CA GLU A 419 5.37 26.29 -12.94
C GLU A 419 4.14 26.06 -13.81
N LYS A 420 3.76 24.78 -14.02
CA LYS A 420 2.59 24.43 -14.82
C LYS A 420 1.29 24.87 -14.15
N THR A 421 1.16 24.60 -12.86
CA THR A 421 0.00 25.01 -12.06
C THR A 421 -0.13 26.54 -12.01
N TYR A 422 0.98 27.27 -11.88
CA TYR A 422 0.96 28.73 -11.90
C TYR A 422 0.43 29.25 -13.24
N LYS A 423 0.90 28.71 -14.37
CA LYS A 423 0.37 29.06 -15.70
C LYS A 423 -1.14 28.81 -15.78
N TRP A 424 -1.61 27.66 -15.32
CA TRP A 424 -3.04 27.35 -15.23
C TRP A 424 -3.82 28.36 -14.39
N CYS A 425 -3.35 28.68 -13.18
CA CYS A 425 -3.95 29.69 -12.33
C CYS A 425 -4.02 31.05 -13.02
N THR A 426 -2.91 31.51 -13.61
CA THR A 426 -2.86 32.83 -14.26
C THR A 426 -3.79 32.94 -15.45
N SER A 427 -3.97 31.87 -16.22
CA SER A 427 -4.93 31.83 -17.32
C SER A 427 -6.39 31.80 -16.85
N TYR A 428 -6.68 31.15 -15.72
CA TYR A 428 -8.04 30.96 -15.23
C TYR A 428 -8.54 32.10 -14.34
N PHE A 429 -7.72 32.53 -13.37
CA PHE A 429 -8.06 33.54 -12.36
C PHE A 429 -7.41 34.90 -12.63
N GLY A 430 -6.38 34.96 -13.47
CA GLY A 430 -5.58 36.16 -13.72
C GLY A 430 -4.25 36.14 -12.97
N LYS A 431 -3.30 36.95 -13.47
CA LYS A 431 -1.91 36.98 -12.98
C LYS A 431 -1.78 37.44 -11.51
N VAL A 432 -2.60 38.41 -11.11
CA VAL A 432 -2.55 39.07 -9.78
C VAL A 432 -3.71 38.61 -8.87
N ALA A 433 -4.23 37.40 -9.10
CA ALA A 433 -5.26 36.81 -8.24
C ALA A 433 -4.66 36.18 -6.97
N PRO A 434 -5.41 36.12 -5.85
CA PRO A 434 -4.99 35.40 -4.65
C PRO A 434 -4.64 33.93 -4.94
N GLU A 435 -5.40 33.25 -5.79
CA GLU A 435 -5.19 31.85 -6.15
C GLU A 435 -3.86 31.62 -6.88
N SER A 436 -3.52 32.51 -7.81
CA SER A 436 -2.22 32.51 -8.51
C SER A 436 -1.07 32.80 -7.55
N SER A 437 -1.28 33.74 -6.62
CA SER A 437 -0.29 34.17 -5.63
C SER A 437 0.00 33.07 -4.59
N LEU A 438 -0.99 32.26 -4.22
CA LEU A 438 -0.80 31.08 -3.36
C LEU A 438 0.13 30.03 -3.98
N VAL A 439 0.03 29.79 -5.30
CA VAL A 439 0.97 28.90 -6.01
C VAL A 439 2.36 29.54 -6.04
N LEU A 440 2.42 30.85 -6.29
CA LEU A 440 3.67 31.59 -6.36
C LEU A 440 4.47 31.50 -5.05
N GLY A 441 3.82 31.41 -3.89
CA GLY A 441 4.50 31.26 -2.60
C GLY A 441 5.43 30.05 -2.52
N CYS A 442 5.09 28.96 -3.21
CA CYS A 442 5.96 27.77 -3.29
C CYS A 442 6.88 27.81 -4.52
N LEU A 443 6.49 28.53 -5.58
CA LEU A 443 7.27 28.62 -6.82
C LEU A 443 8.42 29.64 -6.73
N ALA A 444 8.24 30.73 -5.99
CA ALA A 444 9.19 31.85 -5.91
C ALA A 444 10.64 31.43 -5.57
N PRO A 445 10.90 30.46 -4.67
CA PRO A 445 12.25 29.97 -4.41
C PRO A 445 12.97 29.33 -5.62
N TYR A 446 12.24 28.97 -6.68
CA TYR A 446 12.78 28.36 -7.90
C TYR A 446 12.97 29.35 -9.05
N LEU A 447 12.47 30.58 -8.92
CA LEU A 447 12.54 31.58 -9.97
C LEU A 447 13.91 32.25 -9.97
N GLU A 448 14.41 32.56 -11.16
CA GLU A 448 15.64 33.33 -11.32
C GLU A 448 15.39 34.81 -10.97
N ALA A 449 16.36 35.44 -10.31
CA ALA A 449 16.25 36.82 -9.89
C ALA A 449 16.25 37.76 -11.12
N ALA A 450 15.11 38.44 -11.33
CA ALA A 450 14.91 39.42 -12.40
C ALA A 450 13.98 40.55 -11.95
N PRO A 451 14.07 41.78 -12.51
CA PRO A 451 13.23 42.91 -12.12
C PRO A 451 11.73 42.60 -12.24
N GLU A 452 11.33 41.94 -13.33
CA GLU A 452 9.95 41.53 -13.58
C GLU A 452 9.41 40.58 -12.51
N MET A 453 10.27 39.75 -11.91
CA MET A 453 9.89 38.85 -10.82
C MET A 453 9.73 39.61 -9.50
N VAL A 454 10.59 40.61 -9.23
CA VAL A 454 10.45 41.50 -8.06
C VAL A 454 9.12 42.26 -8.10
N ASP A 455 8.72 42.74 -9.27
CA ASP A 455 7.44 43.41 -9.48
C ASP A 455 6.27 42.44 -9.30
N LEU A 456 6.34 41.26 -9.92
CA LEU A 456 5.33 40.21 -9.75
C LEU A 456 5.14 39.80 -8.28
N LEU A 457 6.23 39.61 -7.53
CA LEU A 457 6.15 39.27 -6.10
C LEU A 457 5.47 40.39 -5.31
N SER A 458 5.70 41.66 -5.67
CA SER A 458 5.08 42.82 -5.01
C SER A 458 3.57 42.87 -5.28
N GLU A 459 3.16 42.67 -6.53
CA GLU A 459 1.75 42.60 -6.94
C GLU A 459 1.03 41.43 -6.24
N SER A 460 1.65 40.26 -6.18
CA SER A 460 1.10 39.08 -5.51
C SER A 460 0.98 39.24 -4.00
N VAL A 461 1.94 39.89 -3.34
CA VAL A 461 1.83 40.23 -1.90
C VAL A 461 0.64 41.16 -1.67
N ALA A 462 0.48 42.20 -2.50
CA ALA A 462 -0.65 43.12 -2.38
C ALA A 462 -2.00 42.38 -2.53
N ALA A 463 -2.14 41.51 -3.52
CA ALA A 463 -3.35 40.71 -3.73
C ALA A 463 -3.70 39.81 -2.54
N LEU A 464 -2.70 39.18 -1.92
CA LEU A 464 -2.91 38.34 -0.73
C LEU A 464 -3.29 39.16 0.50
N LEU A 465 -2.70 40.33 0.68
CA LEU A 465 -3.03 41.22 1.80
C LEU A 465 -4.40 41.86 1.66
N GLU A 466 -4.79 42.26 0.46
CA GLU A 466 -6.15 42.73 0.18
C GLU A 466 -7.17 41.64 0.49
N CYS A 467 -6.91 40.41 0.04
CA CYS A 467 -7.74 39.24 0.33
C CYS A 467 -7.85 38.94 1.84
N ALA A 468 -6.72 38.91 2.56
CA ALA A 468 -6.70 38.60 3.99
C ALA A 468 -7.38 39.68 4.87
N ASN A 469 -7.27 40.95 4.46
CA ASN A 469 -7.82 42.09 5.18
C ASN A 469 -9.24 42.48 4.75
N ASN A 470 -9.82 41.81 3.76
CA ASN A 470 -11.17 42.12 3.28
C ASN A 470 -12.21 41.82 4.39
N PRO A 471 -12.91 42.86 4.90
CA PRO A 471 -13.91 42.68 5.96
C PRO A 471 -15.19 42.01 5.47
N GLU A 472 -15.45 42.00 4.15
CA GLU A 472 -16.63 41.39 3.53
C GLU A 472 -16.41 39.91 3.16
N GLY A 473 -15.15 39.44 3.17
CA GLY A 473 -14.80 38.06 2.87
C GLY A 473 -15.01 37.13 4.07
N VAL A 474 -15.89 36.13 3.92
CA VAL A 474 -16.06 35.04 4.90
C VAL A 474 -14.90 34.04 4.74
N TYR A 475 -13.68 34.45 5.09
CA TYR A 475 -12.52 33.56 5.11
C TYR A 475 -12.40 32.87 6.46
N SER A 476 -12.10 31.58 6.44
CA SER A 476 -11.77 30.85 7.66
C SER A 476 -10.47 31.39 8.29
N LYS A 477 -10.27 31.14 9.58
CA LYS A 477 -9.02 31.48 10.29
C LYS A 477 -7.80 30.88 9.57
N GLU A 478 -7.95 29.68 9.01
CA GLU A 478 -6.90 28.94 8.30
C GLU A 478 -6.59 29.56 6.94
N GLU A 479 -7.60 30.02 6.20
CA GLU A 479 -7.41 30.67 4.90
C GLU A 479 -6.67 32.01 5.05
N LYS A 480 -7.05 32.80 6.07
CA LYS A 480 -6.33 34.04 6.42
C LYS A 480 -4.89 33.77 6.82
N GLN A 481 -4.66 32.75 7.64
CA GLN A 481 -3.31 32.35 8.04
C GLN A 481 -2.48 31.95 6.80
N MET A 482 -3.02 31.13 5.91
CA MET A 482 -2.32 30.69 4.69
C MET A 482 -1.97 31.87 3.79
N ALA A 483 -2.86 32.84 3.60
CA ALA A 483 -2.60 34.03 2.80
C ALA A 483 -1.45 34.87 3.39
N LEU A 484 -1.45 35.09 4.70
CA LEU A 484 -0.40 35.86 5.39
C LEU A 484 0.95 35.13 5.39
N GLU A 485 0.96 33.82 5.64
CA GLU A 485 2.18 33.00 5.57
C GLU A 485 2.77 33.01 4.14
N THR A 486 1.92 32.96 3.13
CA THR A 486 2.34 33.08 1.72
C THR A 486 2.91 34.47 1.43
N ALA A 487 2.24 35.54 1.87
CA ALA A 487 2.71 36.91 1.71
C ALA A 487 4.07 37.13 2.38
N PHE A 488 4.29 36.53 3.55
CA PHE A 488 5.58 36.54 4.23
C PHE A 488 6.68 35.88 3.38
N VAL A 489 6.42 34.68 2.84
CA VAL A 489 7.39 33.97 1.99
C VAL A 489 7.71 34.76 0.72
N LEU A 490 6.71 35.32 0.04
CA LEU A 490 6.93 36.13 -1.16
C LEU A 490 7.76 37.38 -0.87
N THR A 491 7.50 38.03 0.27
CA THR A 491 8.28 39.21 0.72
C THR A 491 9.73 38.84 1.03
N MET A 492 9.96 37.68 1.65
CA MET A 492 11.31 37.14 1.87
C MET A 492 12.03 36.87 0.55
N CYS A 493 11.39 36.17 -0.40
CA CYS A 493 11.96 35.87 -1.71
C CYS A 493 12.27 37.15 -2.49
N LYS A 494 11.42 38.17 -2.40
CA LYS A 494 11.67 39.49 -3.00
C LYS A 494 12.99 40.09 -2.50
N GLY A 495 13.19 40.12 -1.18
CA GLY A 495 14.44 40.63 -0.59
C GLY A 495 15.67 39.82 -1.01
N GLN A 496 15.54 38.50 -1.13
CA GLN A 496 16.60 37.62 -1.62
C GLN A 496 16.96 37.92 -3.08
N MET A 497 15.96 38.02 -3.97
CA MET A 497 16.19 38.35 -5.39
C MET A 497 16.83 39.72 -5.57
N MET A 498 16.36 40.75 -4.84
CA MET A 498 16.96 42.08 -4.87
C MET A 498 18.44 42.04 -4.46
N LYS A 499 18.78 41.26 -3.42
CA LYS A 499 20.16 41.07 -2.98
C LYS A 499 21.01 40.34 -4.03
N GLU A 500 20.49 39.28 -4.65
CA GLU A 500 21.17 38.54 -5.72
C GLU A 500 21.44 39.42 -6.95
N MET A 501 20.50 40.31 -7.26
CA MET A 501 20.62 41.32 -8.32
C MET A 501 21.51 42.52 -7.95
N LYS A 502 22.09 42.54 -6.73
CA LYS A 502 22.89 43.65 -6.18
C LYS A 502 22.13 44.98 -6.12
N MET A 503 20.82 44.92 -5.89
CA MET A 503 19.99 46.07 -5.60
C MET A 503 19.98 46.36 -4.10
N ASP A 504 19.78 47.63 -3.73
CA ASP A 504 19.55 48.00 -2.34
C ASP A 504 18.22 47.41 -1.84
N VAL A 505 18.26 46.68 -0.73
CA VAL A 505 17.07 46.13 -0.08
C VAL A 505 16.54 47.19 0.89
N PRO A 506 15.34 47.78 0.66
CA PRO A 506 14.84 48.86 1.50
C PRO A 506 14.49 48.38 2.91
N ASP A 507 14.76 49.19 3.93
CA ASP A 507 14.40 48.90 5.34
C ASP A 507 12.89 48.61 5.50
N ALA A 508 12.05 49.28 4.71
CA ALA A 508 10.60 49.04 4.70
C ALA A 508 10.19 47.59 4.39
N LEU A 509 11.04 46.82 3.69
CA LEU A 509 10.80 45.40 3.44
C LEU A 509 10.96 44.60 4.73
N TRP A 510 11.93 44.95 5.57
CA TRP A 510 12.14 44.34 6.88
C TRP A 510 10.99 44.66 7.84
N ASP A 511 10.53 45.91 7.86
CA ASP A 511 9.37 46.32 8.66
C ASP A 511 8.11 45.55 8.25
N SER A 512 7.90 45.35 6.94
CA SER A 512 6.79 44.56 6.41
C SER A 512 6.85 43.09 6.87
N LEU A 513 8.03 42.47 6.85
CA LEU A 513 8.22 41.11 7.35
C LEU A 513 7.90 40.99 8.83
N GLN A 514 8.35 41.95 9.65
CA GLN A 514 8.04 41.97 11.08
C GLN A 514 6.54 42.13 11.34
N ALA A 515 5.87 43.00 10.59
CA ALA A 515 4.43 43.20 10.70
C ALA A 515 3.65 41.91 10.35
N LEU A 516 4.04 41.23 9.27
CA LEU A 516 3.43 39.96 8.86
C LEU A 516 3.64 38.85 9.89
N ASP A 517 4.86 38.70 10.41
CA ASP A 517 5.17 37.71 11.45
C ASP A 517 4.36 37.95 12.74
N GLN A 518 4.17 39.20 13.15
CA GLN A 518 3.31 39.55 14.29
C GLN A 518 1.84 39.18 14.03
N GLN A 519 1.30 39.47 12.85
CA GLN A 519 -0.09 39.11 12.49
C GLN A 519 -0.28 37.59 12.47
N ILE A 520 0.67 36.84 11.89
CA ILE A 520 0.64 35.36 11.88
C ILE A 520 0.65 34.82 13.31
N LYS A 521 1.51 35.36 14.19
CA LYS A 521 1.58 34.96 15.60
C LYS A 521 0.28 35.26 16.37
N LEU A 522 -0.38 36.37 16.08
CA LEU A 522 -1.66 36.71 16.68
C LEU A 522 -2.77 35.75 16.25
N LEU A 523 -2.77 35.31 14.99
CA LEU A 523 -3.71 34.29 14.52
C LEU A 523 -3.44 32.90 15.08
N ARG A 524 -2.22 32.55 15.47
CA ARG A 524 -1.93 31.23 16.08
C ARG A 524 -2.35 31.11 17.55
N ARG A 525 -2.61 32.25 18.21
CA ARG A 525 -3.24 32.30 19.54
C ARG A 525 -4.75 32.10 19.41
#